data_AF-A0KUN7-F1
#
_entry.id   AF-A0KUN7-F1
#
_cell.length_a   1.000
_cell.length_b   1.000
_cell.length_c   1.000
_cell.angle_alpha   90.00
_cell.angle_beta   90.00
_cell.angle_gamma   90.00
#
_symmetry.space_group_name_H-M   'P 1'
#
loop_
_entity.id
_entity.type
_entity.pdbx_description
1 polymer ?
#
loop_
_entity_poly.entity_id
_entity_poly.type
_entity_poly.pdbx_seq_one_letter_code
_entity_poly.pdbx_strand_id
1 'polypeptide(L)' 'MPGTGGASRNLATSGDHGLRKVAHVRADLGESPVWDARKGLLYFVDISGGKILVLTPQARVEAIYLSRRAPVP' A
#
# COMPACT_ATOMS: atom_id res chain seq x y z
N MET A 1 -27.72 -31.04 1.22
CA MET A 1 -27.27 -30.26 0.06
C MET A 1 -26.86 -28.87 0.55
N PRO A 2 -25.61 -28.42 0.37
CA PRO A 2 -25.16 -27.11 0.85
C PRO A 2 -25.68 -25.99 -0.06
N GLY A 3 -26.13 -24.90 0.56
CA GLY A 3 -26.65 -23.71 -0.10
C GLY A 3 -25.55 -22.89 -0.79
N THR A 4 -25.82 -22.50 -2.03
CA THR A 4 -25.00 -21.58 -2.82
C THR A 4 -25.24 -20.14 -2.34
N GLY A 5 -24.40 -19.66 -1.43
CA GLY A 5 -24.30 -18.25 -1.08
C GLY A 5 -23.66 -17.47 -2.23
N GLY A 6 -24.37 -16.43 -2.69
CA GLY A 6 -24.11 -15.71 -3.92
C GLY A 6 -22.72 -15.06 -4.00
N ALA A 7 -22.10 -15.21 -5.17
CA ALA A 7 -20.93 -14.45 -5.56
C ALA A 7 -21.26 -12.95 -5.61
N SER A 8 -20.61 -12.16 -4.75
CA SER A 8 -20.52 -10.71 -4.91
C SER A 8 -19.74 -10.41 -6.18
N ARG A 9 -20.46 -10.31 -7.29
CA ARG A 9 -19.92 -9.90 -8.59
C ARG A 9 -19.91 -8.38 -8.61
N ASN A 10 -18.76 -7.79 -8.30
CA ASN A 10 -18.53 -6.37 -8.51
C ASN A 10 -18.67 -6.08 -10.02
N LEU A 11 -19.71 -5.33 -10.40
CA LEU A 11 -19.82 -4.77 -11.74
C LEU A 11 -18.69 -3.76 -11.91
N ALA A 12 -17.69 -4.12 -12.73
CA ALA A 12 -16.70 -3.16 -13.21
C ALA A 12 -17.43 -2.14 -14.10
N THR A 13 -17.45 -0.89 -13.68
CA THR A 13 -17.92 0.23 -14.48
C THR A 13 -16.92 0.47 -15.62
N SER A 14 -17.44 0.76 -16.81
CA SER A 14 -16.74 0.84 -18.11
C SER A 14 -15.64 1.93 -18.24
N GLY A 15 -15.10 2.44 -17.14
CA GLY A 15 -14.03 3.45 -17.12
C GLY A 15 -12.78 3.04 -16.32
N ASP A 16 -12.75 1.82 -15.76
CA ASP A 16 -11.61 1.37 -14.98
C ASP A 16 -10.59 0.69 -15.91
N HIS A 17 -9.41 1.29 -16.08
CA HIS A 17 -8.30 0.75 -16.87
C HIS A 17 -7.66 -0.52 -16.25
N GLY A 18 -8.44 -1.31 -15.52
CA GLY A 18 -7.96 -2.40 -14.68
C GLY A 18 -7.19 -1.90 -13.45
N LEU A 19 -7.41 -0.64 -13.03
CA LEU A 19 -6.70 -0.05 -11.90
C LEU A 19 -7.37 -0.44 -10.59
N ARG A 20 -6.72 -1.33 -9.85
CA ARG A 20 -7.18 -1.72 -8.52
C ARG A 20 -6.39 -0.99 -7.44
N LYS A 21 -7.10 -0.31 -6.54
CA LYS A 21 -6.50 0.16 -5.28
C LYS A 21 -6.08 -1.04 -4.42
N VAL A 22 -4.79 -1.16 -4.14
CA VAL A 22 -4.23 -2.31 -3.39
C VAL A 22 -4.01 -2.05 -1.90
N ALA A 23 -3.92 -0.79 -1.47
CA ALA A 23 -3.72 -0.43 -0.08
C ALA A 23 -4.23 0.98 0.23
N HIS A 24 -4.51 1.24 1.50
CA HIS A 24 -4.73 2.59 2.03
C HIS A 24 -3.43 3.08 2.67
N VAL A 25 -2.61 3.77 1.87
CA VAL A 25 -1.35 4.37 2.33
C VAL A 25 -1.65 5.78 2.86
N ARG A 26 -1.34 6.06 4.13
CA ARG A 26 -1.46 7.40 4.74
C ARG A 26 -0.11 8.15 4.67
N ALA A 27 0.50 8.16 3.49
CA ALA A 27 1.70 8.96 3.23
C ALA A 27 1.24 10.34 2.71
N ASP A 28 1.95 11.39 3.08
CA ASP A 28 1.68 12.73 2.55
C ASP A 28 2.15 12.83 1.09
N LEU A 29 3.31 12.22 0.79
CA LEU A 29 3.82 12.05 -0.57
C LEU A 29 4.59 10.73 -0.67
N GLY A 30 3.98 9.71 -1.31
CA GLY A 30 4.58 8.40 -1.52
C GLY A 30 5.44 8.35 -2.79
N GLU A 31 6.73 8.06 -2.66
CA GLU A 31 7.70 8.11 -3.77
C GLU A 31 8.65 6.90 -3.78
N SER A 32 9.39 6.74 -4.87
CA SER A 32 10.48 5.75 -5.05
C SER A 32 10.09 4.29 -4.71
N PRO A 33 9.14 3.68 -5.46
CA PRO A 33 8.76 2.29 -5.24
C PRO A 33 9.90 1.32 -5.61
N VAL A 34 10.20 0.37 -4.72
CA VAL A 34 11.20 -0.68 -4.91
C VAL A 34 10.60 -2.04 -4.54
N TRP A 35 10.61 -2.98 -5.48
CA TRP A 35 10.06 -4.32 -5.30
C TRP A 35 11.14 -5.34 -4.90
N ASP A 36 10.98 -5.96 -3.73
CA ASP A 36 11.72 -7.16 -3.32
C ASP A 36 10.93 -8.40 -3.74
N ALA A 37 11.24 -8.93 -4.92
CA ALA A 37 10.58 -10.12 -5.47
C ALA A 37 10.81 -11.39 -4.66
N ARG A 38 11.90 -11.47 -3.89
CA ARG A 38 12.20 -12.66 -3.08
C ARG A 38 11.29 -12.75 -1.86
N LYS A 39 10.92 -11.60 -1.30
CA LYS A 39 10.05 -11.52 -0.11
C LYS A 39 8.61 -11.14 -0.42
N GLY A 40 8.33 -10.69 -1.64
CA GLY A 40 7.01 -10.17 -2.01
C GLY A 40 6.69 -8.84 -1.30
N LEU A 41 7.70 -7.99 -1.10
CA LEU A 41 7.55 -6.72 -0.38
C LEU A 41 7.77 -5.53 -1.31
N LEU A 42 6.92 -4.51 -1.17
CA LEU A 42 7.11 -3.23 -1.87
C LEU A 42 7.54 -2.17 -0.86
N TYR A 43 8.76 -1.67 -1.02
CA TYR A 43 9.30 -0.55 -0.24
C TYR A 43 9.04 0.77 -0.96
N PHE A 44 8.81 1.84 -0.21
CA PHE A 44 8.66 3.20 -0.74
C PHE A 44 8.90 4.21 0.39
N VAL A 45 9.03 5.49 0.04
CA VAL A 45 9.27 6.55 1.03
C VAL A 45 8.08 7.49 1.15
N ASP A 46 7.89 8.01 2.35
CA ASP A 46 7.09 9.21 2.62
C ASP A 46 8.08 10.33 2.98
N ILE A 47 8.46 11.13 1.98
CA ILE A 47 9.56 12.11 2.11
C ILE A 47 9.17 13.20 3.11
N SER A 48 7.97 13.77 2.94
CA SER A 48 7.44 14.81 3.83
C SER A 48 7.31 14.32 5.26
N GLY A 49 6.87 13.06 5.45
CA GLY A 49 6.75 12.43 6.76
C GLY A 49 8.06 11.86 7.31
N GLY A 50 9.15 11.88 6.54
CA GLY A 50 10.44 11.33 6.96
C GLY A 50 10.42 9.83 7.25
N LYS A 51 9.68 9.04 6.45
CA LYS A 51 9.50 7.58 6.70
C LYS A 51 9.98 6.74 5.53
N ILE A 52 10.52 5.57 5.85
CA ILE A 52 10.59 4.45 4.90
C ILE A 52 9.47 3.48 5.27
N LEU A 53 8.67 3.12 4.28
CA LEU A 53 7.47 2.30 4.42
C LEU A 53 7.66 1.00 3.63
N VAL A 54 6.99 -0.06 4.10
CA VAL A 54 6.87 -1.34 3.39
C VAL A 54 5.39 -1.71 3.27
N LEU A 55 4.99 -2.20 2.10
CA LEU A 55 3.70 -2.83 1.84
C LEU A 55 3.89 -4.34 1.76
N THR A 56 3.13 -5.07 2.58
CA THR A 56 3.14 -6.54 2.63
C THR A 56 2.12 -7.16 1.67
N PRO A 57 2.23 -8.47 1.35
CA PRO A 57 1.24 -9.18 0.54
C PRO A 57 -0.18 -9.15 1.10
N GLN A 58 -0.34 -8.90 2.40
CA GLN A 58 -1.63 -8.80 3.10
C GLN A 58 -2.22 -7.38 3.01
N ALA A 59 -1.73 -6.54 2.09
CA ALA A 59 -2.15 -5.15 1.92
C ALA A 59 -1.91 -4.26 3.16
N ARG A 60 -0.94 -4.63 4.01
CA ARG A 60 -0.57 -3.86 5.21
C ARG A 60 0.63 -2.96 4.92
N VAL A 61 0.54 -1.70 5.37
CA VAL A 61 1.65 -0.75 5.31
C VAL A 61 2.25 -0.58 6.70
N GLU A 62 3.58 -0.66 6.78
CA GLU A 62 4.34 -0.51 8.02
C GLU A 62 5.51 0.47 7.82
N ALA A 63 5.80 1.29 8.83
CA ALA A 63 7.00 2.12 8.84
C ALA A 63 8.17 1.34 9.42
N ILE A 64 9.22 1.15 8.62
CA ILE A 64 10.44 0.41 9.02
C ILE A 64 11.57 1.36 9.41
N TYR A 65 11.45 2.64 9.07
CA TYR A 65 12.39 3.67 9.45
C TYR A 65 11.66 5.00 9.61
N LEU A 66 12.08 5.78 10.60
CA LEU A 66 11.67 7.16 10.82
C LEU A 66 12.94 8.00 10.91
N SER A 67 13.08 8.98 10.03
CA SER A 67 14.10 10.00 10.17
C SER A 67 13.76 10.80 11.43
N ARG A 68 14.64 10.80 12.42
CA ARG A 68 14.47 11.69 13.58
C ARG A 68 14.64 13.12 13.07
N ARG A 69 13.58 13.92 13.15
CA ARG A 69 13.75 15.37 13.13
C ARG A 69 14.21 15.75 14.53
N ALA A 70 15.42 16.28 14.67
CA ALA A 70 15.73 17.05 15.87
C ALA A 70 14.70 18.18 15.96
N PRO A 71 14.14 18.50 17.14
CA PRO A 71 13.40 19.74 17.31
C PRO A 71 14.30 20.88 16.82
N VAL A 72 13.80 21.70 15.90
CA VAL A 72 14.46 22.97 15.58
C VAL A 72 14.20 23.87 16.79
N PRO A 73 15.22 24.39 17.48
CA PRO A 73 15.03 25.33 18.59
C PRO A 73 14.33 26.61 18.15
#